data_AF-A0AAE3DLF5-F1
#
_entry.id   AF-A0AAE3DLF5-F1
#
_cell.length_a   1.000
_cell.length_b   1.000
_cell.length_c   1.000
_cell.angle_alpha   90.00
_cell.angle_beta   90.00
_cell.angle_gamma   90.00
#
_symmetry.space_group_name_H-M   'P 1'
#
loop_
_entity.id
_entity.type
_entity.pdbx_description
1 polymer ?
#
loop_
_entity_poly.entity_id
_entity_poly.type
_entity_poly.pdbx_seq_one_letter_code
_entity_poly.pdbx_strand_id
1 'polypeptide(L)'
;MSSKMTVKKEAIMARFGGMGFHNSEANVWREMDDVQFNQYVGKVYRELSPGFSRMWGGFPEWTKEEMDAFAEYCEKMQCKVGATIYLTGHCVRYETDEELTAYASNVADRLEYLIYEKGLSNVKIYCMSNELSLDDWGDLAFEMATFKKYHTYLYNEFAHRHLPVYLLATDASPMERWETVEWAIANGMVPISNVFGGHHYVNDFEAEDLDFYKIFKRHCSDVVNMLKPYERRFILGEFGLAQAFKQGQNNINGVKMDVCDAFYNGKESYSALQICEMALAAVNAGVYAMALWTFVDVPNPRDLQYRLNKWGLLRWDDTDYGARDWLYAYGLLVRYFRKNSKPLTISSEDYLLRSGGVVNDDGSFSVAIVNRHKEPVEIDISLENLKSDKALRRYLYDSANVPRSKFADLQDYDERIACAGNSVHVTVPASSIVVLTTDYTDHKPAAITGICAEDGTVTWEASTEAEHRYYRVYKGDSADFVPTKENQVASTIATSFTDPDAAPGFYKVESVDAWGNH
;
A
#
# COMPACT_ATOMS: atom_id res chain seq x y z
N MET A 1 -5.21 -19.13 25.92
CA MET A 1 -3.92 -19.86 25.87
C MET A 1 -2.79 -18.89 26.16
N SER A 2 -1.58 -19.33 26.54
CA SER A 2 -0.43 -18.43 26.79
C SER A 2 0.74 -18.76 25.86
N SER A 3 1.37 -17.74 25.29
CA SER A 3 2.55 -17.85 24.43
C SER A 3 3.62 -16.83 24.81
N LYS A 4 4.83 -17.01 24.28
CA LYS A 4 5.97 -16.10 24.45
C LYS A 4 6.47 -15.65 23.10
N MET A 5 6.80 -14.36 23.00
CA MET A 5 7.35 -13.76 21.80
C MET A 5 8.58 -12.92 22.18
N THR A 6 9.61 -12.94 21.33
CA THR A 6 10.75 -12.03 21.45
C THR A 6 10.78 -11.13 20.23
N VAL A 7 10.89 -9.83 20.47
CA VAL A 7 11.03 -8.80 19.43
C VAL A 7 12.37 -8.12 19.65
N LYS A 8 13.24 -8.19 18.64
CA LYS A 8 14.63 -7.80 18.75
C LYS A 8 15.05 -6.83 17.66
N LYS A 9 15.69 -5.74 18.08
CA LYS A 9 16.47 -4.88 17.19
C LYS A 9 17.89 -5.43 17.06
N GLU A 10 18.24 -5.85 15.84
CA GLU A 10 19.58 -6.34 15.53
C GLU A 10 20.57 -5.18 15.30
N ALA A 11 21.86 -5.46 15.46
CA ALA A 11 22.91 -4.45 15.29
C ALA A 11 23.02 -3.95 13.85
N ILE A 12 22.81 -4.84 12.88
CA ILE A 12 22.87 -4.53 11.44
C ILE A 12 21.55 -4.98 10.82
N MET A 13 20.83 -4.04 10.23
CA MET A 13 19.52 -4.27 9.63
C MET A 13 19.45 -3.53 8.29
N ALA A 14 18.90 -4.21 7.29
CA ALA A 14 18.53 -3.59 6.03
C ALA A 14 17.41 -2.55 6.23
N ARG A 15 17.38 -1.54 5.36
CA ARG A 15 16.24 -0.61 5.28
C ARG A 15 15.06 -1.29 4.59
N PHE A 16 13.87 -0.98 5.07
CA PHE A 16 12.59 -1.27 4.44
C PHE A 16 12.09 -0.02 3.71
N GLY A 17 11.77 -0.14 2.43
CA GLY A 17 11.26 0.90 1.55
C GLY A 17 9.78 1.23 1.77
N GLY A 18 9.07 0.45 2.58
CA GLY A 18 7.68 0.69 2.96
C GLY A 18 6.68 -0.20 2.23
N MET A 19 5.43 -0.08 2.66
CA MET A 19 4.27 -0.72 2.05
C MET A 19 3.40 0.32 1.35
N GLY A 20 2.58 -0.16 0.43
CA GLY A 20 1.47 0.60 -0.11
C GLY A 20 0.73 -0.21 -1.15
N PHE A 21 0.50 0.40 -2.30
CA PHE A 21 -0.48 -0.08 -3.27
C PHE A 21 0.01 0.05 -4.70
N HIS A 22 -0.58 -0.75 -5.59
CA HIS A 22 -0.75 -0.30 -6.95
C HIS A 22 -1.82 0.81 -6.95
N ASN A 23 -1.60 1.91 -7.67
CA ASN A 23 -2.58 3.01 -7.78
C ASN A 23 -3.17 3.02 -9.20
N SER A 24 -4.07 2.07 -9.48
CA SER A 24 -4.67 1.88 -10.81
C SER A 24 -5.54 3.05 -11.23
N GLU A 25 -6.13 3.73 -10.24
CA GLU A 25 -6.99 4.89 -10.41
C GLU A 25 -6.28 6.12 -10.95
N ALA A 26 -4.94 6.16 -10.96
CA ALA A 26 -4.16 7.27 -11.50
C ALA A 26 -4.46 7.61 -12.96
N ASN A 27 -5.00 6.66 -13.74
CA ASN A 27 -5.38 6.88 -15.13
C ASN A 27 -6.82 7.39 -15.31
N VAL A 28 -7.67 7.24 -14.28
CA VAL A 28 -9.11 7.54 -14.35
C VAL A 28 -9.55 8.53 -13.26
N TRP A 29 -8.61 9.06 -12.47
CA TRP A 29 -8.91 9.91 -11.31
C TRP A 29 -9.71 11.17 -11.66
N ARG A 30 -9.62 11.66 -12.90
CA ARG A 30 -10.40 12.81 -13.38
C ARG A 30 -11.90 12.53 -13.53
N GLU A 31 -12.30 11.26 -13.46
CA GLU A 31 -13.70 10.86 -13.38
C GLU A 31 -14.26 10.96 -11.94
N MET A 32 -13.39 11.12 -10.94
CA MET A 32 -13.82 11.27 -9.55
C MET A 32 -14.39 12.66 -9.33
N ASP A 33 -15.56 12.71 -8.68
CA ASP A 33 -16.10 13.96 -8.16
C ASP A 33 -15.36 14.40 -6.87
N ASP A 34 -15.66 15.62 -6.41
CA ASP A 34 -15.03 16.19 -5.23
C ASP A 34 -15.33 15.39 -3.94
N VAL A 35 -16.47 14.70 -3.86
CA VAL A 35 -16.82 13.86 -2.71
C VAL A 35 -15.94 12.62 -2.70
N GLN A 36 -15.88 11.90 -3.82
CA GLN A 36 -15.06 10.71 -3.96
C GLN A 36 -13.59 11.01 -3.69
N PHE A 37 -13.04 12.06 -4.31
CA PHE A 37 -11.63 12.39 -4.12
C PHE A 37 -11.35 12.94 -2.73
N ASN A 38 -12.08 13.97 -2.28
CA ASN A 38 -11.71 14.66 -1.04
C ASN A 38 -12.15 13.92 0.22
N GLN A 39 -13.20 13.09 0.17
CA GLN A 39 -13.71 12.39 1.35
C GLN A 39 -13.25 10.94 1.47
N TYR A 40 -12.91 10.29 0.35
CA TYR A 40 -12.49 8.88 0.35
C TYR A 40 -11.06 8.72 -0.15
N VAL A 41 -10.80 8.92 -1.45
CA VAL A 41 -9.53 8.53 -2.07
C VAL A 41 -8.34 9.32 -1.53
N GLY A 42 -8.36 10.64 -1.65
CA GLY A 42 -7.31 11.52 -1.16
C GLY A 42 -7.22 11.52 0.36
N LYS A 43 -8.37 11.44 1.05
CA LYS A 43 -8.44 11.40 2.52
C LYS A 43 -7.78 10.15 3.08
N VAL A 44 -8.21 8.97 2.63
CA VAL A 44 -7.65 7.70 3.10
C VAL A 44 -6.18 7.58 2.73
N TYR A 45 -5.77 8.03 1.53
CA TYR A 45 -4.36 7.98 1.16
C TYR A 45 -3.47 8.85 2.08
N ARG A 46 -3.92 10.05 2.46
CA ARG A 46 -3.21 10.90 3.43
C ARG A 46 -3.22 10.29 4.83
N GLU A 47 -4.32 9.66 5.24
CA GLU A 47 -4.46 8.98 6.52
C GLU A 47 -3.55 7.75 6.64
N LEU A 48 -3.46 6.94 5.58
CA LEU A 48 -2.57 5.77 5.54
C LEU A 48 -1.11 6.15 5.38
N SER A 49 -0.82 7.26 4.69
CA SER A 49 0.54 7.76 4.45
C SER A 49 1.50 6.68 3.90
N PRO A 50 1.16 6.02 2.77
CA PRO A 50 1.94 4.90 2.25
C PRO A 50 3.38 5.30 1.89
N GLY A 51 4.31 4.39 2.14
CA GLY A 51 5.72 4.58 1.83
C GLY A 51 6.08 4.27 0.38
N PHE A 52 5.26 3.46 -0.29
CA PHE A 52 5.54 2.92 -1.62
C PHE A 52 4.29 2.92 -2.50
N SER A 53 4.45 3.22 -3.78
CA SER A 53 3.37 3.24 -4.76
C SER A 53 3.88 2.66 -6.08
N ARG A 54 3.23 1.59 -6.57
CA ARG A 54 3.42 1.09 -7.93
C ARG A 54 2.36 1.73 -8.82
N MET A 55 2.75 2.18 -9.99
CA MET A 55 1.86 2.88 -10.91
C MET A 55 2.18 2.51 -12.35
N TRP A 56 1.15 2.47 -13.17
CA TRP A 56 1.34 2.39 -14.61
C TRP A 56 1.86 3.73 -15.16
N GLY A 57 2.95 3.68 -15.92
CA GLY A 57 3.73 4.84 -16.37
C GLY A 57 3.56 5.18 -17.84
N GLY A 58 2.36 4.99 -18.40
CA GLY A 58 2.06 5.36 -19.78
C GLY A 58 2.29 4.27 -20.83
N PHE A 59 1.61 4.41 -21.96
CA PHE A 59 1.96 3.70 -23.20
C PHE A 59 3.17 4.39 -23.86
N PRO A 60 3.87 3.73 -24.80
CA PRO A 60 4.97 4.35 -25.55
C PRO A 60 4.63 5.68 -26.23
N GLU A 61 3.36 5.93 -26.52
CA GLU A 61 2.80 7.14 -27.16
C GLU A 61 2.14 8.14 -26.18
N TRP A 62 2.32 7.96 -24.87
CA TRP A 62 1.74 8.81 -23.82
C TRP A 62 1.98 10.31 -24.11
N THR A 63 0.92 11.10 -24.15
CA THR A 63 0.95 12.52 -24.55
C THR A 63 1.41 13.41 -23.39
N LYS A 64 1.77 14.66 -23.70
CA LYS A 64 2.19 15.62 -22.66
C LYS A 64 1.02 15.95 -21.71
N GLU A 65 -0.18 16.04 -22.24
CA GLU A 65 -1.42 16.28 -21.51
C GLU A 65 -1.72 15.13 -20.53
N GLU A 66 -1.54 13.88 -20.95
CA GLU A 66 -1.73 12.73 -20.07
C GLU A 66 -0.63 12.65 -18.99
N MET A 67 0.63 12.98 -19.32
CA MET A 67 1.70 13.10 -18.32
C MET A 67 1.44 14.24 -17.32
N ASP A 68 0.86 15.35 -17.76
CA ASP A 68 0.45 16.45 -16.88
C ASP A 68 -0.67 16.02 -15.92
N ALA A 69 -1.68 15.29 -16.43
CA ALA A 69 -2.75 14.75 -15.61
C ALA A 69 -2.24 13.73 -14.58
N PHE A 70 -1.28 12.89 -14.96
CA PHE A 70 -0.60 11.97 -14.06
C PHE A 70 0.21 12.70 -12.99
N ALA A 71 0.98 13.72 -13.38
CA ALA A 71 1.76 14.52 -12.45
C ALA A 71 0.88 15.25 -11.43
N GLU A 72 -0.26 15.79 -11.86
CA GLU A 72 -1.25 16.41 -10.98
C GLU A 72 -1.78 15.41 -9.94
N TYR A 73 -2.13 14.18 -10.36
CA TYR A 73 -2.52 13.13 -9.44
C TYR A 73 -1.41 12.81 -8.43
N CYS A 74 -0.17 12.65 -8.90
CA CYS A 74 0.98 12.40 -8.03
C CYS A 74 1.23 13.53 -7.02
N GLU A 75 1.03 14.79 -7.42
CA GLU A 75 1.14 15.94 -6.53
C GLU A 75 0.09 15.90 -5.41
N LYS A 76 -1.16 15.55 -5.76
CA LYS A 76 -2.27 15.46 -4.81
C LYS A 76 -2.17 14.26 -3.86
N MET A 77 -1.46 13.20 -4.27
CA MET A 77 -1.38 11.91 -3.58
C MET A 77 0.04 11.60 -3.09
N GLN A 78 0.88 10.99 -3.93
CA GLN A 78 2.20 10.46 -3.56
C GLN A 78 3.15 11.53 -2.99
N CYS A 79 3.11 12.75 -3.52
CA CYS A 79 3.95 13.84 -3.03
C CYS A 79 3.54 14.35 -1.66
N LYS A 80 2.24 14.26 -1.29
CA LYS A 80 1.75 14.68 0.03
C LYS A 80 2.26 13.79 1.16
N VAL A 81 2.62 12.54 0.86
CA VAL A 81 3.05 11.54 1.85
C VAL A 81 4.49 11.08 1.65
N GLY A 82 5.17 11.57 0.60
CA GLY A 82 6.56 11.18 0.30
C GLY A 82 6.73 9.72 -0.16
N ALA A 83 5.68 9.14 -0.74
CA ALA A 83 5.69 7.78 -1.26
C ALA A 83 6.74 7.64 -2.37
N THR A 84 7.55 6.60 -2.34
CA THR A 84 8.40 6.24 -3.49
C THR A 84 7.53 5.71 -4.62
N ILE A 85 7.72 6.23 -5.83
CA ILE A 85 7.01 5.81 -7.03
C ILE A 85 7.87 4.83 -7.82
N TYR A 86 7.28 3.65 -8.05
CA TYR A 86 7.70 2.64 -9.02
C TYR A 86 6.77 2.71 -10.22
N LEU A 87 7.30 3.16 -11.38
CA LEU A 87 6.60 3.16 -12.65
C LEU A 87 6.83 1.86 -13.41
N THR A 88 5.76 1.21 -13.85
CA THR A 88 5.82 0.14 -14.84
C THR A 88 5.40 0.65 -16.21
N GLY A 89 6.13 0.27 -17.25
CA GLY A 89 5.80 0.54 -18.63
C GLY A 89 5.04 -0.60 -19.29
N HIS A 90 4.63 -0.35 -20.53
CA HIS A 90 4.22 -1.35 -21.49
C HIS A 90 5.29 -1.47 -22.57
N CYS A 91 5.96 -2.61 -22.66
CA CYS A 91 6.97 -2.84 -23.70
C CYS A 91 6.30 -3.29 -25.00
N VAL A 92 6.48 -2.52 -26.07
CA VAL A 92 6.18 -2.98 -27.44
C VAL A 92 7.41 -3.71 -27.98
N ARG A 93 7.20 -4.69 -28.89
CA ARG A 93 8.29 -5.44 -29.50
C ARG A 93 8.96 -4.61 -30.61
N TYR A 94 10.25 -4.37 -30.44
CA TYR A 94 11.22 -3.79 -31.36
C TYR A 94 12.29 -4.82 -31.74
N GLU A 95 12.77 -4.78 -32.98
CA GLU A 95 13.70 -5.78 -33.52
C GLU A 95 15.08 -5.19 -33.80
N THR A 96 15.12 -3.93 -34.26
CA THR A 96 16.33 -3.25 -34.71
C THR A 96 16.99 -2.43 -33.61
N ASP A 97 18.29 -2.17 -33.74
CA ASP A 97 19.03 -1.33 -32.80
C ASP A 97 18.59 0.14 -32.88
N GLU A 98 18.14 0.61 -34.06
CA GLU A 98 17.57 1.96 -34.20
C GLU A 98 16.27 2.11 -33.41
N GLU A 99 15.36 1.14 -33.50
CA GLU A 99 14.10 1.14 -32.74
C GLU A 99 14.35 1.07 -31.23
N LEU A 100 15.28 0.23 -30.78
CA LEU A 100 15.63 0.10 -29.37
C LEU A 100 16.26 1.38 -28.80
N THR A 101 17.10 2.05 -29.60
CA THR A 101 17.67 3.35 -29.22
C THR A 101 16.58 4.41 -29.11
N ALA A 102 15.67 4.46 -30.09
CA ALA A 102 14.53 5.39 -30.07
C ALA A 102 13.61 5.11 -28.87
N TYR A 103 13.30 3.85 -28.58
CA TYR A 103 12.53 3.46 -27.41
C TYR A 103 13.18 3.91 -26.10
N ALA A 104 14.47 3.62 -25.90
CA ALA A 104 15.18 4.03 -24.68
C ALA A 104 15.22 5.55 -24.53
N SER A 105 15.48 6.29 -25.62
CA SER A 105 15.42 7.75 -25.64
C SER A 105 14.03 8.25 -25.25
N ASN A 106 12.97 7.73 -25.85
CA ASN A 106 11.59 8.15 -25.56
C ASN A 106 11.21 7.89 -24.10
N VAL A 107 11.60 6.75 -23.52
CA VAL A 107 11.38 6.48 -22.10
C VAL A 107 12.16 7.48 -21.23
N ALA A 108 13.41 7.77 -21.59
CA ALA A 108 14.23 8.74 -20.87
C ALA A 108 13.63 10.16 -20.93
N ASP A 109 13.17 10.62 -22.10
CA ASP A 109 12.49 11.91 -22.29
C ASP A 109 11.29 12.07 -21.34
N ARG A 110 10.48 11.00 -21.20
CA ARG A 110 9.30 10.97 -20.32
C ARG A 110 9.69 11.06 -18.85
N LEU A 111 10.70 10.30 -18.43
CA LEU A 111 11.19 10.33 -17.06
C LEU A 111 11.81 11.68 -16.73
N GLU A 112 12.56 12.29 -17.65
CA GLU A 112 13.08 13.66 -17.51
C GLU A 112 11.95 14.67 -17.35
N TYR A 113 10.91 14.59 -18.19
CA TYR A 113 9.75 15.45 -18.09
C TYR A 113 9.08 15.35 -16.72
N LEU A 114 8.76 14.13 -16.27
CA LEU A 114 8.10 13.91 -14.99
C LEU A 114 8.98 14.35 -13.80
N ILE A 115 10.27 14.02 -13.80
CA ILE A 115 11.15 14.24 -12.66
C ILE A 115 11.61 15.69 -12.58
N TYR A 116 12.06 16.26 -13.68
CA TYR A 116 12.72 17.56 -13.70
C TYR A 116 11.75 18.69 -14.04
N GLU A 117 10.91 18.53 -15.06
CA GLU A 117 9.96 19.59 -15.44
C GLU A 117 8.73 19.62 -14.52
N LYS A 118 8.17 18.45 -14.18
CA LYS A 118 7.02 18.34 -13.27
C LYS A 118 7.40 18.22 -11.80
N GLY A 119 8.68 18.07 -11.48
CA GLY A 119 9.19 18.04 -10.11
C GLY A 119 8.86 16.74 -9.35
N LEU A 120 8.49 15.66 -10.02
CA LEU A 120 8.16 14.37 -9.40
C LEU A 120 9.41 13.59 -8.98
N SER A 121 10.21 14.19 -8.09
CA SER A 121 11.44 13.60 -7.57
C SER A 121 11.25 12.26 -6.85
N ASN A 122 10.01 11.91 -6.51
CA ASN A 122 9.61 10.63 -5.90
C ASN A 122 9.59 9.46 -6.89
N VAL A 123 9.63 9.71 -8.21
CA VAL A 123 9.86 8.67 -9.23
C VAL A 123 11.29 8.17 -9.08
N LYS A 124 11.43 6.92 -8.62
CA LYS A 124 12.74 6.33 -8.31
C LYS A 124 12.99 5.01 -9.02
N ILE A 125 11.95 4.32 -9.46
CA ILE A 125 12.08 2.98 -10.05
C ILE A 125 11.28 2.94 -11.34
N TYR A 126 11.87 2.37 -12.39
CA TYR A 126 11.22 2.08 -13.65
C TYR A 126 11.40 0.60 -14.00
N CYS A 127 10.31 -0.07 -14.37
CA CYS A 127 10.34 -1.36 -15.04
C CYS A 127 9.71 -1.21 -16.42
N MET A 128 10.34 -1.81 -17.42
CA MET A 128 9.86 -1.71 -18.80
C MET A 128 8.63 -2.58 -19.10
N SER A 129 8.39 -3.62 -18.31
CA SER A 129 7.33 -4.61 -18.55
C SER A 129 6.63 -4.98 -17.26
N ASN A 130 5.30 -4.95 -17.29
CA ASN A 130 4.47 -5.54 -16.25
C ASN A 130 4.39 -7.06 -16.45
N GLU A 131 4.68 -7.84 -15.41
CA GLU A 131 4.44 -9.29 -15.39
C GLU A 131 5.13 -10.06 -16.53
N LEU A 132 6.47 -10.01 -16.56
CA LEU A 132 7.33 -10.58 -17.62
C LEU A 132 7.18 -12.10 -17.87
N SER A 133 6.27 -12.79 -17.21
CA SER A 133 6.05 -14.23 -17.40
C SER A 133 4.60 -14.60 -17.68
N LEU A 134 3.74 -13.60 -17.94
CA LEU A 134 2.37 -13.80 -18.40
C LEU A 134 2.28 -13.63 -19.92
N ASP A 135 1.27 -14.26 -20.52
CA ASP A 135 1.04 -14.26 -21.98
C ASP A 135 0.84 -12.83 -22.56
N ASP A 136 0.97 -12.68 -23.88
CA ASP A 136 0.72 -11.46 -24.65
C ASP A 136 1.73 -10.31 -24.36
N TRP A 137 1.40 -9.37 -23.47
CA TRP A 137 2.24 -8.19 -23.16
C TRP A 137 3.47 -8.52 -22.28
N GLY A 138 3.47 -9.68 -21.63
CA GLY A 138 4.49 -10.12 -20.68
C GLY A 138 5.42 -11.21 -21.21
N ASP A 139 5.30 -11.68 -22.46
CA ASP A 139 5.91 -12.94 -22.95
C ASP A 139 7.44 -12.91 -23.17
N LEU A 140 8.17 -12.09 -22.40
CA LEU A 140 9.63 -11.95 -22.48
C LEU A 140 10.37 -12.96 -21.58
N ALA A 141 9.70 -13.65 -20.66
CA ALA A 141 10.32 -14.72 -19.86
C ALA A 141 10.86 -15.88 -20.72
N PHE A 142 10.31 -16.12 -21.91
CA PHE A 142 10.84 -17.10 -22.85
C PHE A 142 11.89 -16.52 -23.80
N GLU A 143 12.08 -15.20 -23.76
CA GLU A 143 13.05 -14.44 -24.56
C GLU A 143 13.94 -13.56 -23.68
N MET A 144 14.46 -14.13 -22.60
CA MET A 144 15.26 -13.39 -21.62
C MET A 144 16.50 -12.67 -22.21
N ALA A 145 17.05 -13.19 -23.31
CA ALA A 145 18.12 -12.50 -24.05
C ALA A 145 17.63 -11.20 -24.70
N THR A 146 16.41 -11.21 -25.26
CA THR A 146 15.72 -10.02 -25.76
C THR A 146 15.45 -9.05 -24.61
N PHE A 147 14.92 -9.51 -23.48
CA PHE A 147 14.72 -8.68 -22.29
C PHE A 147 16.02 -8.00 -21.85
N LYS A 148 17.11 -8.75 -21.73
CA LYS A 148 18.44 -8.20 -21.41
C LYS A 148 18.88 -7.14 -22.42
N LYS A 149 18.64 -7.36 -23.73
CA LYS A 149 18.96 -6.38 -24.77
C LYS A 149 18.25 -5.06 -24.48
N TYR A 150 16.93 -5.06 -24.31
CA TYR A 150 16.15 -3.83 -24.04
C TYR A 150 16.61 -3.15 -22.76
N HIS A 151 16.80 -3.92 -21.69
CA HIS A 151 17.27 -3.43 -20.40
C HIS A 151 18.64 -2.73 -20.53
N THR A 152 19.52 -3.23 -21.40
CA THR A 152 20.84 -2.64 -21.66
C THR A 152 20.72 -1.28 -22.35
N TYR A 153 19.82 -1.13 -23.33
CA TYR A 153 19.58 0.16 -23.99
C TYR A 153 19.02 1.19 -23.01
N LEU A 154 18.03 0.82 -22.20
CA LEU A 154 17.49 1.68 -21.15
C LEU A 154 18.56 2.09 -20.14
N TYR A 155 19.37 1.13 -19.68
CA TYR A 155 20.44 1.41 -18.73
C TYR A 155 21.46 2.41 -19.28
N ASN A 156 21.91 2.19 -20.51
CA ASN A 156 22.89 3.07 -21.15
C ASN A 156 22.33 4.49 -21.34
N GLU A 157 21.07 4.61 -21.75
CA GLU A 157 20.45 5.91 -21.96
C GLU A 157 20.23 6.66 -20.64
N PHE A 158 19.76 5.96 -19.60
CA PHE A 158 19.56 6.56 -18.28
C PHE A 158 20.89 7.01 -17.67
N ALA A 159 21.95 6.21 -17.84
CA ALA A 159 23.30 6.56 -17.40
C ALA A 159 23.86 7.76 -18.18
N HIS A 160 23.67 7.80 -19.50
CA HIS A 160 24.10 8.90 -20.38
C HIS A 160 23.44 10.24 -19.97
N ARG A 161 22.17 10.21 -19.58
CA ARG A 161 21.40 11.39 -19.13
C ARG A 161 21.47 11.66 -17.63
N HIS A 162 22.19 10.85 -16.86
CA HIS A 162 22.26 10.94 -15.40
C HIS A 162 20.88 10.91 -14.71
N LEU A 163 19.96 10.09 -15.21
CA LEU A 163 18.63 9.95 -14.62
C LEU A 163 18.70 9.29 -13.23
N PRO A 164 18.06 9.86 -12.18
CA PRO A 164 18.09 9.34 -10.82
C PRO A 164 17.05 8.23 -10.62
N VAL A 165 16.94 7.32 -11.60
CA VAL A 165 15.94 6.26 -11.66
C VAL A 165 16.64 4.91 -11.74
N TYR A 166 16.18 3.98 -10.92
CA TYR A 166 16.63 2.60 -10.88
C TYR A 166 15.84 1.74 -11.85
N LEU A 167 16.55 0.89 -12.59
CA LEU A 167 15.91 -0.14 -13.40
C LEU A 167 15.59 -1.38 -12.56
N LEU A 168 14.35 -1.86 -12.69
CA LEU A 168 13.85 -3.07 -12.05
C LEU A 168 13.82 -4.25 -13.02
N ALA A 169 14.34 -5.40 -12.58
CA ALA A 169 14.24 -6.68 -13.28
C ALA A 169 13.71 -7.81 -12.35
N THR A 170 12.85 -8.72 -12.72
CA THR A 170 12.22 -8.88 -14.03
C THR A 170 10.73 -8.57 -13.95
N ASP A 171 10.20 -8.32 -12.76
CA ASP A 171 8.76 -8.12 -12.52
C ASP A 171 7.94 -9.36 -12.93
N ALA A 172 8.48 -10.56 -12.72
CA ALA A 172 7.81 -11.82 -13.11
C ALA A 172 6.68 -12.21 -12.15
N SER A 173 5.66 -12.88 -12.68
CA SER A 173 4.44 -13.33 -12.00
C SER A 173 4.02 -14.71 -12.51
N PRO A 174 3.64 -15.68 -11.66
CA PRO A 174 3.67 -15.66 -10.19
C PRO A 174 5.06 -15.98 -9.60
N MET A 175 5.15 -16.30 -8.30
CA MET A 175 6.42 -16.57 -7.59
C MET A 175 7.18 -17.79 -8.13
N GLU A 176 6.48 -18.71 -8.78
CA GLU A 176 7.00 -19.85 -9.52
C GLU A 176 7.73 -19.47 -10.80
N ARG A 177 7.73 -18.17 -11.15
CA ARG A 177 8.47 -17.57 -12.27
C ARG A 177 9.65 -16.73 -11.83
N TRP A 178 9.92 -16.63 -10.52
CA TRP A 178 11.05 -15.83 -10.02
C TRP A 178 12.42 -16.45 -10.36
N GLU A 179 12.49 -17.64 -10.98
CA GLU A 179 13.72 -18.16 -11.61
C GLU A 179 14.26 -17.25 -12.72
N THR A 180 13.45 -16.35 -13.28
CA THR A 180 13.93 -15.30 -14.19
C THR A 180 14.95 -14.38 -13.53
N VAL A 181 14.89 -14.19 -12.21
CA VAL A 181 15.89 -13.45 -11.44
C VAL A 181 17.22 -14.21 -11.40
N GLU A 182 17.17 -15.53 -11.22
CA GLU A 182 18.36 -16.39 -11.29
C GLU A 182 19.00 -16.32 -12.67
N TRP A 183 18.18 -16.41 -13.73
CA TRP A 183 18.65 -16.23 -15.10
C TRP A 183 19.32 -14.87 -15.29
N ALA A 184 18.69 -13.79 -14.82
CA ALA A 184 19.20 -12.42 -14.98
C ALA A 184 20.57 -12.25 -14.28
N ILE A 185 20.74 -12.84 -13.10
CA ILE A 185 22.02 -12.87 -12.39
C ILE A 185 23.06 -13.65 -13.19
N ALA A 186 22.75 -14.89 -13.57
CA ALA A 186 23.67 -15.77 -14.30
C ALA A 186 24.11 -15.20 -15.64
N ASN A 187 23.28 -14.36 -16.26
CA ASN A 187 23.52 -13.74 -17.56
C ASN A 187 23.97 -12.28 -17.46
N GLY A 188 24.47 -11.84 -16.30
CA GLY A 188 25.18 -10.56 -16.18
C GLY A 188 24.28 -9.32 -16.24
N MET A 189 23.04 -9.40 -15.74
CA MET A 189 22.16 -8.23 -15.62
C MET A 189 22.39 -7.44 -14.32
N VAL A 190 23.07 -8.00 -13.31
CA VAL A 190 23.35 -7.30 -12.04
C VAL A 190 23.98 -5.90 -12.21
N PRO A 191 24.91 -5.66 -13.14
CA PRO A 191 25.48 -4.31 -13.35
C PRO A 191 24.49 -3.31 -13.96
N ILE A 192 23.47 -3.79 -14.68
CA ILE A 192 22.50 -2.96 -15.40
C ILE A 192 21.12 -2.93 -14.74
N SER A 193 20.91 -3.67 -13.66
CA SER A 193 19.68 -3.69 -12.86
C SER A 193 19.99 -3.28 -11.42
N ASN A 194 19.37 -2.18 -10.98
CA ASN A 194 19.58 -1.62 -9.65
C ASN A 194 18.76 -2.34 -8.58
N VAL A 195 17.58 -2.83 -8.96
CA VAL A 195 16.63 -3.51 -8.09
C VAL A 195 16.01 -4.69 -8.84
N PHE A 196 15.59 -5.70 -8.10
CA PHE A 196 14.86 -6.82 -8.66
C PHE A 196 13.45 -6.91 -8.09
N GLY A 197 12.54 -7.56 -8.80
CA GLY A 197 11.17 -7.69 -8.31
C GLY A 197 10.33 -8.72 -9.06
N GLY A 198 9.15 -8.95 -8.52
CA GLY A 198 8.14 -9.88 -9.04
C GLY A 198 6.83 -9.76 -8.29
N HIS A 199 5.81 -10.47 -8.76
CA HIS A 199 4.46 -10.45 -8.23
C HIS A 199 4.01 -11.83 -7.74
N HIS A 200 3.00 -11.87 -6.88
CA HIS A 200 2.32 -13.12 -6.54
C HIS A 200 0.88 -12.90 -6.06
N TYR A 201 -0.03 -13.70 -6.60
CA TYR A 201 -1.43 -13.76 -6.19
C TYR A 201 -1.73 -15.15 -5.62
N VAL A 202 -2.41 -15.20 -4.47
CA VAL A 202 -2.67 -16.45 -3.71
C VAL A 202 -3.80 -17.26 -4.36
N ASN A 203 -3.57 -17.76 -5.57
CA ASN A 203 -4.58 -18.49 -6.33
C ASN A 203 -4.78 -19.94 -5.85
N ASP A 204 -3.78 -20.54 -5.21
CA ASP A 204 -3.80 -21.97 -4.86
C ASP A 204 -4.05 -22.26 -3.38
N PHE A 205 -4.27 -21.22 -2.56
CA PHE A 205 -4.53 -21.37 -1.13
C PHE A 205 -5.80 -20.63 -0.73
N GLU A 206 -6.62 -21.30 0.07
CA GLU A 206 -7.77 -20.69 0.74
C GLU A 206 -7.31 -19.77 1.87
N ALA A 207 -8.16 -18.82 2.29
CA ALA A 207 -7.84 -17.89 3.39
C ALA A 207 -7.55 -18.62 4.71
N GLU A 208 -8.15 -19.79 4.92
CA GLU A 208 -7.99 -20.64 6.09
C GLU A 208 -6.71 -21.47 6.06
N ASP A 209 -6.00 -21.55 4.93
CA ASP A 209 -4.77 -22.33 4.82
C ASP A 209 -3.67 -21.73 5.71
N LEU A 210 -3.08 -22.57 6.54
CA LEU A 210 -2.08 -22.19 7.54
C LEU A 210 -0.64 -22.38 7.04
N ASP A 211 -0.45 -23.19 6.00
CA ASP A 211 0.86 -23.52 5.43
C ASP A 211 1.36 -22.42 4.49
N PHE A 212 0.43 -21.69 3.87
CA PHE A 212 0.74 -20.61 2.94
C PHE A 212 1.80 -19.63 3.47
N TYR A 213 1.69 -19.15 4.72
CA TYR A 213 2.67 -18.22 5.31
C TYR A 213 4.10 -18.76 5.23
N LYS A 214 4.30 -20.04 5.57
CA LYS A 214 5.62 -20.67 5.59
C LYS A 214 6.17 -20.82 4.17
N ILE A 215 5.31 -21.23 3.23
CA ILE A 215 5.67 -21.41 1.81
C ILE A 215 6.07 -20.06 1.22
N PHE A 216 5.21 -19.06 1.34
CA PHE A 216 5.45 -17.73 0.78
C PHE A 216 6.69 -17.06 1.37
N LYS A 217 6.85 -17.12 2.71
CA LYS A 217 8.07 -16.62 3.36
C LYS A 217 9.33 -17.30 2.83
N ARG A 218 9.28 -18.60 2.54
CA ARG A 218 10.42 -19.34 2.00
C ARG A 218 10.78 -18.84 0.60
N HIS A 219 9.80 -18.71 -0.31
CA HIS A 219 10.03 -18.17 -1.66
C HIS A 219 10.62 -16.76 -1.63
N CYS A 220 10.05 -15.86 -0.82
CA CYS A 220 10.62 -14.52 -0.63
C CYS A 220 12.05 -14.57 -0.08
N SER A 221 12.33 -15.47 0.86
CA SER A 221 13.66 -15.60 1.46
C SER A 221 14.68 -16.09 0.44
N ASP A 222 14.31 -17.04 -0.42
CA ASP A 222 15.20 -17.62 -1.41
C ASP A 222 15.63 -16.57 -2.44
N VAL A 223 14.70 -15.78 -3.00
CA VAL A 223 15.06 -14.70 -3.94
C VAL A 223 15.83 -13.57 -3.27
N VAL A 224 15.46 -13.16 -2.05
CA VAL A 224 16.21 -12.13 -1.30
C VAL A 224 17.64 -12.61 -1.01
N ASN A 225 17.82 -13.86 -0.59
CA ASN A 225 19.14 -14.42 -0.31
C ASN A 225 20.02 -14.53 -1.56
N MET A 226 19.42 -14.83 -2.71
CA MET A 226 20.11 -14.87 -4.01
C MET A 226 20.71 -13.51 -4.39
N LEU A 227 20.03 -12.42 -4.02
CA LEU A 227 20.43 -11.04 -4.37
C LEU A 227 21.42 -10.40 -3.37
N LYS A 228 21.50 -10.93 -2.15
CA LYS A 228 22.37 -10.39 -1.08
C LYS A 228 23.84 -10.25 -1.47
N PRO A 229 24.51 -11.25 -2.10
CA PRO A 229 25.93 -11.14 -2.48
C PRO A 229 26.23 -10.00 -3.45
N TYR A 230 25.21 -9.53 -4.18
CA TYR A 230 25.30 -8.45 -5.16
C TYR A 230 24.85 -7.10 -4.61
N GLU A 231 24.49 -7.04 -3.32
CA GLU A 231 23.92 -5.85 -2.68
C GLU A 231 22.67 -5.33 -3.40
N ARG A 232 21.87 -6.24 -3.96
CA ARG A 232 20.62 -5.91 -4.64
C ARG A 232 19.41 -6.18 -3.75
N ARG A 233 18.33 -5.46 -4.02
CA ARG A 233 17.06 -5.53 -3.28
C ARG A 233 16.00 -6.23 -4.11
N PHE A 234 15.05 -6.87 -3.43
CA PHE A 234 13.84 -7.43 -4.05
C PHE A 234 12.61 -6.60 -3.68
N ILE A 235 11.77 -6.25 -4.65
CA ILE A 235 10.49 -5.58 -4.48
C ILE A 235 9.38 -6.54 -4.87
N LEU A 236 8.39 -6.70 -3.99
CA LEU A 236 7.15 -7.38 -4.31
C LEU A 236 6.21 -6.38 -4.99
N GLY A 237 6.35 -6.24 -6.32
CA GLY A 237 5.72 -5.18 -7.10
C GLY A 237 4.21 -5.20 -7.00
N GLU A 238 3.63 -6.40 -6.98
CA GLU A 238 2.21 -6.62 -6.73
C GLU A 238 2.04 -7.88 -5.91
N PHE A 239 1.10 -7.82 -4.98
CA PHE A 239 0.56 -9.02 -4.37
C PHE A 239 -0.92 -8.86 -4.09
N GLY A 240 -1.61 -9.98 -3.99
CA GLY A 240 -3.03 -10.03 -3.71
C GLY A 240 -3.48 -11.45 -3.40
N LEU A 241 -4.75 -11.59 -3.05
CA LEU A 241 -5.37 -12.90 -2.84
C LEU A 241 -5.75 -13.56 -4.17
N ALA A 242 -6.49 -14.66 -4.06
CA ALA A 242 -7.10 -15.34 -5.19
C ALA A 242 -7.94 -14.40 -6.07
N GLN A 243 -7.74 -14.49 -7.38
CA GLN A 243 -8.66 -13.93 -8.37
C GLN A 243 -9.92 -14.81 -8.45
N ALA A 244 -11.10 -14.20 -8.60
CA ALA A 244 -12.32 -14.94 -8.88
C ALA A 244 -12.31 -15.53 -10.31
N PHE A 245 -13.12 -16.56 -10.56
CA PHE A 245 -13.30 -17.15 -11.91
C PHE A 245 -12.01 -17.73 -12.53
N LYS A 246 -11.17 -18.39 -11.71
CA LYS A 246 -9.84 -18.96 -12.02
C LYS A 246 -9.73 -19.90 -13.24
N GLN A 247 -10.85 -20.32 -13.86
CA GLN A 247 -10.87 -21.34 -14.91
C GLN A 247 -11.62 -20.89 -16.17
N GLY A 248 -11.02 -19.99 -16.97
CA GLY A 248 -11.46 -19.70 -18.34
C GLY A 248 -12.79 -18.93 -18.49
N GLN A 249 -13.43 -18.57 -17.38
CA GLN A 249 -14.62 -17.71 -17.33
C GLN A 249 -14.32 -16.33 -16.77
N ASN A 250 -13.06 -15.88 -16.85
CA ASN A 250 -12.72 -14.50 -16.54
C ASN A 250 -13.22 -13.53 -17.62
N ASN A 251 -14.00 -13.97 -18.60
CA ASN A 251 -14.72 -13.12 -19.53
C ASN A 251 -16.22 -13.40 -19.41
N ILE A 252 -16.97 -12.45 -18.85
CA ILE A 252 -18.42 -12.53 -18.71
C ILE A 252 -19.03 -11.49 -19.66
N ASN A 253 -19.76 -11.95 -20.68
CA ASN A 253 -20.42 -11.10 -21.67
C ASN A 253 -19.47 -10.09 -22.38
N GLY A 254 -18.21 -10.47 -22.63
CA GLY A 254 -17.22 -9.60 -23.24
C GLY A 254 -16.40 -8.78 -22.25
N VAL A 255 -16.69 -8.85 -20.94
CA VAL A 255 -15.95 -8.14 -19.89
C VAL A 255 -15.00 -9.10 -19.16
N LYS A 256 -13.70 -8.83 -19.29
CA LYS A 256 -12.61 -9.37 -18.48
C LYS A 256 -12.79 -9.02 -17.01
N MET A 257 -13.03 -10.03 -16.20
CA MET A 257 -13.21 -9.98 -14.75
C MET A 257 -11.86 -10.06 -14.07
N ASP A 258 -11.34 -8.92 -13.64
CA ASP A 258 -10.18 -8.84 -12.76
C ASP A 258 -10.65 -8.46 -11.36
N VAL A 259 -11.16 -9.45 -10.61
CA VAL A 259 -11.79 -9.21 -9.32
C VAL A 259 -11.29 -10.18 -8.25
N CYS A 260 -11.22 -9.72 -7.00
CA CYS A 260 -10.81 -10.55 -5.88
C CYS A 260 -11.92 -11.51 -5.45
N ASP A 261 -11.61 -12.81 -5.32
CA ASP A 261 -12.55 -13.85 -4.92
C ASP A 261 -13.17 -13.61 -3.52
N ALA A 262 -12.38 -13.05 -2.60
CA ALA A 262 -12.79 -12.81 -1.21
C ALA A 262 -14.01 -11.87 -1.08
N PHE A 263 -14.23 -10.99 -2.06
CA PHE A 263 -15.35 -10.05 -2.06
C PHE A 263 -16.67 -10.68 -2.52
N TYR A 264 -16.63 -11.90 -3.06
CA TYR A 264 -17.80 -12.59 -3.60
C TYR A 264 -18.08 -13.92 -2.90
N ASN A 265 -17.13 -14.44 -2.12
CA ASN A 265 -17.25 -15.73 -1.43
C ASN A 265 -17.64 -15.63 0.06
N GLY A 266 -17.92 -14.42 0.55
CA GLY A 266 -18.31 -14.17 1.95
C GLY A 266 -17.16 -14.18 2.96
N LYS A 267 -15.90 -14.20 2.49
CA LYS A 267 -14.70 -14.24 3.35
C LYS A 267 -13.93 -12.92 3.40
N GLU A 268 -14.49 -11.78 2.93
CA GLU A 268 -13.80 -10.47 2.90
C GLU A 268 -13.08 -10.16 4.22
N SER A 269 -13.80 -10.22 5.35
CA SER A 269 -13.22 -9.94 6.68
C SER A 269 -12.12 -10.95 7.06
N TYR A 270 -12.39 -12.25 6.95
CA TYR A 270 -11.41 -13.26 7.36
C TYR A 270 -10.14 -13.26 6.48
N SER A 271 -10.30 -12.97 5.18
CA SER A 271 -9.22 -12.95 4.20
C SER A 271 -8.18 -11.84 4.45
N ALA A 272 -8.54 -10.80 5.21
CA ALA A 272 -7.61 -9.75 5.65
C ALA A 272 -6.44 -10.31 6.48
N LEU A 273 -6.65 -11.42 7.19
CA LEU A 273 -5.59 -12.12 7.93
C LEU A 273 -4.51 -12.64 6.96
N GLN A 274 -4.91 -13.25 5.84
CA GLN A 274 -3.99 -13.82 4.86
C GLN A 274 -3.18 -12.72 4.14
N ILE A 275 -3.78 -11.57 3.83
CA ILE A 275 -3.05 -10.42 3.25
C ILE A 275 -1.99 -9.90 4.21
N CYS A 276 -2.33 -9.74 5.48
CA CYS A 276 -1.37 -9.31 6.48
C CYS A 276 -0.28 -10.35 6.66
N GLU A 277 -0.60 -11.64 6.61
CA GLU A 277 0.41 -12.72 6.62
C GLU A 277 1.37 -12.65 5.43
N MET A 278 0.89 -12.36 4.21
CA MET A 278 1.76 -12.13 3.04
C MET A 278 2.74 -10.99 3.31
N ALA A 279 2.24 -9.85 3.78
CA ALA A 279 3.06 -8.68 4.05
C ALA A 279 4.10 -8.97 5.14
N LEU A 280 3.71 -9.61 6.23
CA LEU A 280 4.61 -9.97 7.33
C LEU A 280 5.63 -11.04 6.90
N ALA A 281 5.24 -12.02 6.08
CA ALA A 281 6.15 -12.99 5.49
C ALA A 281 7.22 -12.32 4.62
N ALA A 282 6.81 -11.39 3.75
CA ALA A 282 7.71 -10.63 2.89
C ALA A 282 8.67 -9.72 3.69
N VAL A 283 8.17 -8.99 4.68
CA VAL A 283 9.02 -8.19 5.60
C VAL A 283 10.05 -9.06 6.29
N ASN A 284 9.62 -10.19 6.87
CA ASN A 284 10.51 -11.10 7.59
C ASN A 284 11.52 -11.82 6.68
N ALA A 285 11.21 -11.95 5.39
CA ALA A 285 12.12 -12.49 4.38
C ALA A 285 13.17 -11.47 3.91
N GLY A 286 12.95 -10.17 4.19
CA GLY A 286 13.83 -9.08 3.78
C GLY A 286 13.47 -8.46 2.43
N VAL A 287 12.22 -8.61 1.98
CA VAL A 287 11.68 -7.85 0.84
C VAL A 287 11.78 -6.36 1.15
N TYR A 288 12.27 -5.58 0.20
CA TYR A 288 12.57 -4.16 0.39
C TYR A 288 11.31 -3.31 0.41
N ALA A 289 10.39 -3.48 -0.53
CA ALA A 289 9.14 -2.73 -0.58
C ALA A 289 8.05 -3.59 -1.23
N MET A 290 6.78 -3.25 -1.01
CA MET A 290 5.66 -4.00 -1.56
C MET A 290 4.43 -3.14 -1.84
N ALA A 291 3.65 -3.54 -2.84
CA ALA A 291 2.40 -2.90 -3.22
C ALA A 291 1.27 -3.94 -3.32
N LEU A 292 0.17 -3.73 -2.58
CA LEU A 292 -1.06 -4.51 -2.70
C LEU A 292 -1.79 -4.10 -4.00
N TRP A 293 -2.25 -5.07 -4.78
CA TRP A 293 -3.19 -4.84 -5.87
C TRP A 293 -4.62 -4.80 -5.30
N THR A 294 -5.31 -3.66 -5.22
CA THR A 294 -4.90 -2.28 -5.59
C THR A 294 -5.42 -1.26 -4.54
N PHE A 295 -5.20 0.04 -4.70
CA PHE A 295 -5.70 1.04 -3.73
C PHE A 295 -7.22 1.27 -3.83
N VAL A 296 -7.72 1.56 -5.03
CA VAL A 296 -9.14 1.83 -5.31
C VAL A 296 -9.61 0.92 -6.43
N ASP A 297 -10.84 0.39 -6.31
CA ASP A 297 -11.52 -0.25 -7.44
C ASP A 297 -11.55 0.70 -8.64
N VAL A 298 -11.43 0.18 -9.85
CA VAL A 298 -11.64 0.98 -11.08
C VAL A 298 -13.16 1.03 -11.34
N PRO A 299 -13.70 2.15 -11.86
CA PRO A 299 -15.13 2.24 -12.16
C PRO A 299 -15.55 1.12 -13.11
N ASN A 300 -16.84 0.75 -13.03
CA ASN A 300 -17.38 -0.20 -13.99
C ASN A 300 -17.20 0.36 -15.41
N PRO A 301 -16.77 -0.48 -16.37
CA PRO A 301 -16.46 0.00 -17.71
C PRO A 301 -17.67 0.70 -18.35
N ARG A 302 -17.41 1.87 -18.94
CA ARG A 302 -18.31 2.57 -19.85
C ARG A 302 -17.71 2.42 -21.26
N ASP A 303 -18.49 1.93 -22.22
CA ASP A 303 -18.08 1.67 -23.62
C ASP A 303 -16.98 0.58 -23.80
N LEU A 304 -16.02 0.77 -24.73
CA LEU A 304 -15.03 -0.19 -25.24
C LEU A 304 -14.02 -0.75 -24.20
N GLN A 305 -14.10 -0.34 -22.94
CA GLN A 305 -13.30 -0.93 -21.87
C GLN A 305 -13.88 -2.30 -21.50
N TYR A 306 -13.19 -3.35 -21.89
CA TYR A 306 -13.62 -4.72 -21.64
C TYR A 306 -13.12 -5.24 -20.29
N ARG A 307 -12.70 -4.42 -19.31
CA ARG A 307 -12.14 -4.93 -18.03
C ARG A 307 -12.81 -4.31 -16.81
N LEU A 308 -13.26 -5.17 -15.90
CA LEU A 308 -13.68 -4.82 -14.55
C LEU A 308 -12.52 -5.05 -13.59
N ASN A 309 -12.14 -4.07 -12.76
CA ASN A 309 -11.14 -4.25 -11.71
C ASN A 309 -11.77 -3.99 -10.32
N LYS A 310 -11.92 -5.05 -9.50
CA LYS A 310 -12.44 -4.98 -8.12
C LYS A 310 -11.50 -5.66 -7.13
N TRP A 311 -10.56 -4.88 -6.61
CA TRP A 311 -9.46 -5.31 -5.73
C TRP A 311 -9.11 -4.26 -4.65
N GLY A 312 -9.64 -3.06 -4.77
CA GLY A 312 -9.30 -1.88 -3.97
C GLY A 312 -9.67 -2.01 -2.50
N LEU A 313 -8.94 -1.29 -1.65
CA LEU A 313 -9.38 -1.01 -0.28
C LEU A 313 -10.63 -0.13 -0.26
N LEU A 314 -10.82 0.69 -1.29
CA LEU A 314 -11.99 1.54 -1.49
C LEU A 314 -12.79 1.04 -2.69
N ARG A 315 -14.11 1.00 -2.51
CA ARG A 315 -15.03 0.70 -3.60
C ARG A 315 -15.10 1.87 -4.58
N TRP A 316 -15.42 1.53 -5.81
CA TRP A 316 -15.86 2.46 -6.83
C TRP A 316 -16.93 1.74 -7.64
N ASP A 317 -18.13 1.73 -7.10
CA ASP A 317 -19.30 1.11 -7.71
C ASP A 317 -20.46 2.12 -7.69
N ASP A 318 -20.70 2.76 -8.84
CA ASP A 318 -21.53 3.94 -8.96
C ASP A 318 -21.18 5.03 -7.92
N THR A 319 -21.98 5.18 -6.87
CA THR A 319 -21.78 6.17 -5.79
C THR A 319 -21.32 5.54 -4.47
N ASP A 320 -21.06 4.23 -4.43
CA ASP A 320 -20.45 3.56 -3.28
C ASP A 320 -18.92 3.67 -3.35
N TYR A 321 -18.39 4.54 -2.49
CA TYR A 321 -16.96 4.78 -2.29
C TYR A 321 -16.44 4.17 -0.98
N GLY A 322 -17.26 3.36 -0.31
CA GLY A 322 -17.00 2.86 1.03
C GLY A 322 -15.76 1.97 1.12
N ALA A 323 -15.19 1.90 2.32
CA ALA A 323 -14.04 1.05 2.61
C ALA A 323 -14.42 -0.44 2.66
N ARG A 324 -13.51 -1.27 2.16
CA ARG A 324 -13.48 -2.71 2.39
C ARG A 324 -12.82 -3.02 3.72
N ASP A 325 -13.10 -4.21 4.25
CA ASP A 325 -12.60 -4.61 5.57
C ASP A 325 -11.07 -4.63 5.66
N TRP A 326 -10.40 -4.81 4.52
CA TRP A 326 -8.95 -4.79 4.40
C TRP A 326 -8.32 -3.45 4.78
N LEU A 327 -9.05 -2.34 4.69
CA LEU A 327 -8.56 -1.02 5.15
C LEU A 327 -8.17 -1.08 6.62
N TYR A 328 -9.00 -1.72 7.44
CA TYR A 328 -8.83 -1.77 8.89
C TYR A 328 -7.78 -2.82 9.32
N ALA A 329 -7.27 -3.63 8.40
CA ALA A 329 -6.23 -4.61 8.66
C ALA A 329 -4.90 -4.20 8.01
N TYR A 330 -4.82 -4.27 6.68
CA TYR A 330 -3.63 -3.95 5.92
C TYR A 330 -3.30 -2.44 5.99
N GLY A 331 -4.31 -1.57 6.08
CA GLY A 331 -4.08 -0.13 6.26
C GLY A 331 -3.30 0.22 7.53
N LEU A 332 -3.46 -0.55 8.62
CA LEU A 332 -2.62 -0.40 9.81
C LEU A 332 -1.15 -0.72 9.51
N LEU A 333 -0.88 -1.78 8.73
CA LEU A 333 0.49 -2.12 8.34
C LEU A 333 1.08 -1.01 7.47
N VAL A 334 0.34 -0.52 6.48
CA VAL A 334 0.78 0.59 5.62
C VAL A 334 1.15 1.83 6.44
N ARG A 335 0.30 2.19 7.42
CA ARG A 335 0.52 3.37 8.27
C ARG A 335 1.73 3.26 9.19
N TYR A 336 1.94 2.08 9.79
CA TYR A 336 2.91 1.92 10.87
C TYR A 336 4.20 1.21 10.46
N PHE A 337 4.25 0.60 9.28
CA PHE A 337 5.46 0.00 8.70
C PHE A 337 6.09 0.98 7.71
N ARG A 338 6.54 2.11 8.26
CA ARG A 338 6.95 3.28 7.49
C ARG A 338 8.14 3.00 6.57
N LYS A 339 8.20 3.74 5.47
CA LYS A 339 9.38 3.84 4.61
C LYS A 339 10.62 4.25 5.42
N ASN A 340 11.77 3.70 5.02
CA ASN A 340 13.07 3.87 5.64
C ASN A 340 13.21 3.28 7.05
N SER A 341 12.22 2.54 7.57
CA SER A 341 12.35 1.80 8.81
C SER A 341 13.28 0.57 8.66
N LYS A 342 13.51 -0.17 9.75
CA LYS A 342 14.33 -1.38 9.79
C LYS A 342 13.50 -2.57 10.30
N PRO A 343 13.37 -3.68 9.55
CA PRO A 343 12.57 -4.85 9.96
C PRO A 343 13.12 -5.57 11.19
N LEU A 344 12.33 -5.66 12.26
CA LEU A 344 12.69 -6.31 13.52
C LEU A 344 12.78 -7.83 13.36
N THR A 345 13.67 -8.45 14.14
CA THR A 345 13.69 -9.91 14.26
C THR A 345 12.66 -10.32 15.30
N ILE A 346 11.70 -11.17 14.92
CA ILE A 346 10.65 -11.65 15.82
C ILE A 346 10.65 -13.18 15.83
N SER A 347 10.59 -13.76 17.03
CA SER A 347 10.48 -15.20 17.24
C SER A 347 9.36 -15.53 18.20
N SER A 348 8.58 -16.56 17.85
CA SER A 348 7.53 -17.18 18.65
C SER A 348 7.61 -18.68 18.44
N GLU A 349 7.38 -19.46 19.51
CA GLU A 349 7.25 -20.93 19.41
C GLU A 349 5.87 -21.34 18.89
N ASP A 350 4.90 -20.42 18.95
CA ASP A 350 3.55 -20.63 18.45
C ASP A 350 3.46 -20.27 16.97
N TYR A 351 3.31 -21.30 16.13
CA TYR A 351 3.23 -21.13 14.69
C TYR A 351 1.93 -20.45 14.25
N LEU A 352 0.86 -20.44 15.04
CA LEU A 352 -0.39 -19.77 14.67
C LEU A 352 -0.37 -18.27 14.99
N LEU A 353 0.70 -17.78 15.61
CA LEU A 353 0.97 -16.36 15.79
C LEU A 353 1.95 -15.89 14.71
N ARG A 354 1.42 -15.35 13.61
CA ARG A 354 2.26 -14.72 12.58
C ARG A 354 2.56 -13.29 12.99
N SER A 355 3.81 -12.88 12.88
CA SER A 355 4.23 -11.56 13.38
C SER A 355 5.30 -10.94 12.50
N GLY A 356 5.41 -9.62 12.58
CA GLY A 356 6.45 -8.82 11.94
C GLY A 356 6.47 -7.44 12.57
N GLY A 357 7.52 -6.67 12.35
CA GLY A 357 7.63 -5.34 12.94
C GLY A 357 8.76 -4.54 12.35
N VAL A 358 8.74 -3.24 12.63
CA VAL A 358 9.79 -2.31 12.20
C VAL A 358 10.16 -1.34 13.30
N VAL A 359 11.38 -0.81 13.24
CA VAL A 359 11.85 0.30 14.06
C VAL A 359 12.29 1.46 13.17
N ASN A 360 11.84 2.66 13.52
CA ASN A 360 12.18 3.92 12.87
C ASN A 360 13.52 4.45 13.40
N ASP A 361 14.06 5.47 12.72
CA ASP A 361 15.35 6.07 13.12
C ASP A 361 15.30 6.85 14.43
N ASP A 362 14.13 7.39 14.78
CA ASP A 362 13.89 8.04 16.08
C ASP A 362 13.74 7.03 17.24
N GLY A 363 13.77 5.72 16.95
CA GLY A 363 13.64 4.65 17.93
C GLY A 363 12.20 4.20 18.19
N SER A 364 11.19 4.91 17.67
CA SER A 364 9.81 4.41 17.69
C SER A 364 9.70 3.12 16.88
N PHE A 365 8.79 2.24 17.28
CA PHE A 365 8.64 0.93 16.66
C PHE A 365 7.18 0.47 16.64
N SER A 366 6.91 -0.44 15.71
CA SER A 366 5.61 -1.04 15.49
C SER A 366 5.74 -2.55 15.32
N VAL A 367 4.85 -3.31 15.95
CA VAL A 367 4.79 -4.78 15.87
C VAL A 367 3.36 -5.17 15.53
N ALA A 368 3.20 -6.02 14.52
CA ALA A 368 1.92 -6.62 14.15
C ALA A 368 1.91 -8.11 14.47
N ILE A 369 0.78 -8.59 14.97
CA ILE A 369 0.54 -9.99 15.36
C ILE A 369 -0.80 -10.43 14.79
N VAL A 370 -0.78 -11.44 13.93
CA VAL A 370 -1.97 -12.14 13.41
C VAL A 370 -2.16 -13.40 14.26
N ASN A 371 -3.33 -13.54 14.88
CA ASN A 371 -3.69 -14.75 15.62
C ASN A 371 -4.59 -15.64 14.75
N ARG A 372 -4.08 -16.80 14.33
CA ARG A 372 -4.82 -17.83 13.57
C ARG A 372 -5.51 -18.86 14.47
N HIS A 373 -5.36 -18.77 15.79
CA HIS A 373 -6.13 -19.61 16.70
C HIS A 373 -7.62 -19.26 16.66
N LYS A 374 -8.44 -20.25 17.03
CA LYS A 374 -9.89 -20.08 17.23
C LYS A 374 -10.24 -19.46 18.59
N GLU A 375 -9.25 -19.29 19.45
CA GLU A 375 -9.39 -18.75 20.80
C GLU A 375 -8.40 -17.59 21.02
N PRO A 376 -8.67 -16.69 21.99
CA PRO A 376 -7.70 -15.68 22.40
C PRO A 376 -6.39 -16.28 22.94
N VAL A 377 -5.30 -15.58 22.64
CA VAL A 377 -3.94 -15.92 23.11
C VAL A 377 -3.36 -14.76 23.90
N GLU A 378 -2.98 -15.03 25.14
CA GLU A 378 -2.16 -14.16 25.97
C GLU A 378 -0.69 -14.30 25.54
N ILE A 379 0.00 -13.18 25.31
CA ILE A 379 1.38 -13.17 24.84
C ILE A 379 2.23 -12.32 25.78
N ASP A 380 3.26 -12.93 26.34
CA ASP A 380 4.36 -12.20 26.97
C ASP A 380 5.42 -11.88 25.91
N ILE A 381 5.56 -10.60 25.57
CA ILE A 381 6.49 -10.10 24.57
C ILE A 381 7.72 -9.54 25.27
N SER A 382 8.90 -10.09 24.99
CA SER A 382 10.19 -9.52 25.37
C SER A 382 10.70 -8.55 24.31
N LEU A 383 11.10 -7.36 24.73
CA LEU A 383 11.62 -6.27 23.90
C LEU A 383 13.14 -6.16 24.05
N GLU A 384 13.88 -6.76 23.11
CA GLU A 384 15.35 -6.76 23.13
C GLU A 384 15.93 -5.62 22.29
N ASN A 385 16.76 -4.79 22.92
CA ASN A 385 17.36 -3.59 22.31
C ASN A 385 16.33 -2.58 21.77
N LEU A 386 15.10 -2.67 22.28
CA LEU A 386 14.03 -1.73 22.04
C LEU A 386 13.72 -1.06 23.37
N LYS A 387 13.87 0.27 23.42
CA LYS A 387 13.51 1.06 24.59
C LYS A 387 12.34 1.94 24.20
N SER A 388 11.32 1.98 25.04
CA SER A 388 10.25 2.95 24.94
C SER A 388 9.91 3.46 26.32
N ASP A 389 9.94 4.78 26.46
CA ASP A 389 9.41 5.48 27.63
C ASP A 389 7.90 5.76 27.47
N LYS A 390 7.32 5.41 26.31
CA LYS A 390 5.90 5.52 25.98
C LYS A 390 5.19 4.18 26.12
N ALA A 391 3.93 4.22 26.54
CA ALA A 391 3.01 3.10 26.37
C ALA A 391 2.82 2.79 24.88
N LEU A 392 2.54 1.55 24.54
CA LEU A 392 2.18 1.17 23.17
C LEU A 392 0.69 1.44 22.96
N ARG A 393 0.33 2.12 21.88
CA ARG A 393 -1.06 2.12 21.39
C ARG A 393 -1.35 0.75 20.79
N ARG A 394 -2.46 0.13 21.20
CA ARG A 394 -3.00 -1.10 20.62
C ARG A 394 -4.09 -0.74 19.60
N TYR A 395 -3.94 -1.25 18.39
CA TYR A 395 -4.98 -1.24 17.36
C TYR A 395 -5.43 -2.67 17.12
N LEU A 396 -6.73 -2.89 17.12
CA LEU A 396 -7.34 -4.20 16.92
C LEU A 396 -8.11 -4.24 15.60
N TYR A 397 -7.89 -5.31 14.84
CA TYR A 397 -8.78 -5.78 13.80
C TYR A 397 -9.30 -7.16 14.21
N ASP A 398 -10.59 -7.26 14.49
CA ASP A 398 -11.27 -8.54 14.74
C ASP A 398 -12.03 -8.93 13.48
N SER A 399 -11.72 -10.09 12.87
CA SER A 399 -12.43 -10.52 11.64
C SER A 399 -13.91 -10.81 11.86
N ALA A 400 -14.33 -11.07 13.11
CA ALA A 400 -15.75 -11.22 13.44
C ALA A 400 -16.44 -9.86 13.69
N ASN A 401 -15.69 -8.83 14.09
CA ASN A 401 -16.20 -7.52 14.48
C ASN A 401 -15.32 -6.40 13.89
N VAL A 402 -15.30 -6.32 12.56
CA VAL A 402 -14.47 -5.34 11.84
C VAL A 402 -14.84 -3.92 12.29
N PRO A 403 -13.86 -3.06 12.65
CA PRO A 403 -14.11 -1.71 13.15
C PRO A 403 -14.45 -0.73 12.02
N ARG A 404 -15.53 -1.02 11.27
CA ARG A 404 -15.95 -0.28 10.09
C ARG A 404 -16.32 1.17 10.45
N SER A 405 -15.88 2.09 9.60
CA SER A 405 -16.25 3.50 9.60
C SER A 405 -17.10 3.81 8.37
N LYS A 406 -18.20 4.55 8.58
CA LYS A 406 -19.05 5.06 7.49
C LYS A 406 -18.27 5.96 6.53
N PHE A 407 -17.26 6.67 7.04
CA PHE A 407 -16.46 7.63 6.29
C PHE A 407 -15.08 7.08 5.92
N ALA A 408 -14.88 5.76 6.00
CA ALA A 408 -13.59 5.11 5.75
C ALA A 408 -12.44 5.66 6.62
N ASP A 409 -12.72 6.17 7.82
CA ASP A 409 -11.67 6.55 8.78
C ASP A 409 -10.99 5.31 9.32
N LEU A 410 -9.67 5.34 9.45
CA LEU A 410 -8.93 4.27 10.13
C LEU A 410 -9.37 4.21 11.60
N GLN A 411 -9.39 3.00 12.17
CA GLN A 411 -9.85 2.81 13.55
C GLN A 411 -8.93 3.51 14.56
N ASP A 412 -9.53 3.96 15.66
CA ASP A 412 -8.79 4.46 16.82
C ASP A 412 -8.06 3.31 17.53
N TYR A 413 -7.06 3.66 18.35
CA TYR A 413 -6.48 2.67 19.26
C TYR A 413 -7.52 2.34 20.34
N ASP A 414 -7.60 1.07 20.74
CA ASP A 414 -8.55 0.61 21.76
C ASP A 414 -7.93 0.55 23.16
N GLU A 415 -6.59 0.57 23.25
CA GLU A 415 -5.87 0.48 24.52
C GLU A 415 -4.49 1.15 24.48
N ARG A 416 -4.00 1.59 25.65
CA ARG A 416 -2.60 1.96 25.86
C ARG A 416 -1.97 0.94 26.81
N ILE A 417 -0.98 0.20 26.33
CA ILE A 417 -0.32 -0.85 27.10
C ILE A 417 1.03 -0.34 27.61
N ALA A 418 1.21 -0.30 28.93
CA ALA A 418 2.47 0.08 29.54
C ALA A 418 3.53 -1.02 29.39
N CYS A 419 4.78 -0.62 29.13
CA CYS A 419 5.92 -1.53 29.19
C CYS A 419 6.27 -1.83 30.66
N ALA A 420 6.39 -3.11 31.01
CA ALA A 420 6.97 -3.56 32.27
C ALA A 420 8.47 -3.82 32.06
N GLY A 421 9.28 -2.76 32.16
CA GLY A 421 10.70 -2.83 31.80
C GLY A 421 10.87 -3.11 30.31
N ASN A 422 11.52 -4.24 29.98
CA ASN A 422 11.71 -4.69 28.59
C ASN A 422 10.66 -5.74 28.18
N SER A 423 9.44 -5.65 28.72
CA SER A 423 8.38 -6.62 28.41
C SER A 423 7.01 -5.95 28.28
N VAL A 424 6.16 -6.57 27.48
CA VAL A 424 4.78 -6.15 27.23
C VAL A 424 3.90 -7.40 27.29
N HIS A 425 2.78 -7.30 27.98
CA HIS A 425 1.77 -8.35 28.01
C HIS A 425 0.58 -7.90 27.16
N VAL A 426 0.08 -8.78 26.29
CA VAL A 426 -1.07 -8.48 25.42
C VAL A 426 -1.92 -9.71 25.17
N THR A 427 -3.24 -9.52 25.19
CA THR A 427 -4.20 -10.50 24.69
C THR A 427 -4.47 -10.24 23.22
N VAL A 428 -4.32 -11.26 22.37
CA VAL A 428 -4.69 -11.20 20.95
C VAL A 428 -5.93 -12.07 20.73
N PRO A 429 -7.11 -11.49 20.43
CA PRO A 429 -8.34 -12.26 20.18
C PRO A 429 -8.20 -13.30 19.07
N ALA A 430 -9.11 -14.27 19.03
CA ALA A 430 -9.14 -15.28 17.97
C ALA A 430 -9.28 -14.62 16.59
N SER A 431 -8.62 -15.17 15.56
CA SER A 431 -8.78 -14.74 14.16
C SER A 431 -8.71 -13.22 13.99
N SER A 432 -7.72 -12.59 14.62
CA SER A 432 -7.59 -11.14 14.72
C SER A 432 -6.17 -10.68 14.41
N ILE A 433 -6.02 -9.37 14.22
CA ILE A 433 -4.73 -8.71 14.07
C ILE A 433 -4.62 -7.65 15.15
N VAL A 434 -3.50 -7.65 15.86
CA VAL A 434 -3.13 -6.61 16.80
C VAL A 434 -1.89 -5.89 16.28
N VAL A 435 -1.96 -4.56 16.18
CA VAL A 435 -0.79 -3.70 15.95
C VAL A 435 -0.49 -2.93 17.23
N LEU A 436 0.72 -3.08 17.72
CA LEU A 436 1.27 -2.35 18.86
C LEU A 436 2.27 -1.33 18.34
N THR A 437 2.14 -0.07 18.72
CA THR A 437 3.05 0.98 18.23
C THR A 437 3.38 2.04 19.26
N THR A 438 4.62 2.51 19.22
CA THR A 438 5.12 3.70 19.92
C THR A 438 5.32 4.89 18.98
N ASP A 439 5.03 4.69 17.68
CA ASP A 439 5.16 5.67 16.60
C ASP A 439 3.98 6.65 16.61
N TYR A 440 3.87 7.37 17.72
CA TYR A 440 2.90 8.43 17.91
C TYR A 440 3.44 9.58 18.76
N THR A 441 2.85 10.75 18.57
CA THR A 441 2.99 11.90 19.48
C THR A 441 1.67 12.11 20.20
N ASP A 442 1.73 12.29 21.52
CA ASP A 442 0.58 12.81 22.27
C ASP A 442 0.46 14.30 21.95
N HIS A 443 -0.36 14.59 20.94
CA HIS A 443 -0.59 15.91 20.40
C HIS A 443 -2.10 16.16 20.37
N LYS A 444 -2.52 17.36 20.71
CA LYS A 444 -3.90 17.79 20.53
C LYS A 444 -3.91 18.83 19.41
N PRO A 445 -4.51 18.52 18.24
CA PRO A 445 -4.59 19.48 17.15
C PRO A 445 -5.26 20.79 17.57
N ALA A 446 -4.82 21.89 16.96
CA ALA A 446 -5.42 23.20 17.14
C ALA A 446 -6.88 23.20 16.69
N ALA A 447 -7.69 23.98 17.40
CA ALA A 447 -9.10 24.16 17.05
C ALA A 447 -9.24 24.83 15.68
N ILE A 448 -10.18 24.35 14.88
CA ILE A 448 -10.50 24.93 13.58
C ILE A 448 -11.32 26.22 13.75
N THR A 449 -10.93 27.25 13.01
CA THR A 449 -11.52 28.59 13.04
C THR A 449 -12.28 28.91 11.76
N GLY A 450 -13.04 30.02 11.78
CA GLY A 450 -13.76 30.50 10.60
C GLY A 450 -14.92 29.60 10.15
N ILE A 451 -15.44 28.74 11.02
CA ILE A 451 -16.54 27.84 10.68
C ILE A 451 -17.79 28.66 10.36
N CYS A 452 -18.26 28.57 9.12
CA CYS A 452 -19.43 29.28 8.62
C CYS A 452 -20.32 28.32 7.84
N ALA A 453 -21.63 28.36 8.09
CA ALA A 453 -22.62 27.54 7.39
C ALA A 453 -23.62 28.45 6.67
N GLU A 454 -23.60 28.40 5.33
CA GLU A 454 -24.43 29.21 4.44
C GLU A 454 -24.96 28.32 3.30
N ASP A 455 -26.26 28.43 2.98
CA ASP A 455 -26.91 27.72 1.87
C ASP A 455 -26.60 26.21 1.78
N GLY A 456 -26.58 25.53 2.94
CA GLY A 456 -26.31 24.09 3.03
C GLY A 456 -24.83 23.71 2.85
N THR A 457 -23.93 24.68 2.76
CA THR A 457 -22.48 24.45 2.70
C THR A 457 -21.79 25.01 3.95
N VAL A 458 -20.96 24.18 4.56
CA VAL A 458 -20.11 24.55 5.69
C VAL A 458 -18.69 24.78 5.16
N THR A 459 -18.06 25.88 5.57
CA THR A 459 -16.68 26.25 5.22
C THR A 459 -15.89 26.57 6.48
N TRP A 460 -14.57 26.44 6.41
CA TRP A 460 -13.67 26.76 7.52
C TRP A 460 -12.28 27.17 7.01
N GLU A 461 -11.47 27.75 7.89
CA GLU A 461 -10.07 28.08 7.58
C GLU A 461 -9.20 26.82 7.61
N ALA A 462 -8.24 26.73 6.67
CA ALA A 462 -7.31 25.61 6.61
C ALA A 462 -6.43 25.54 7.87
N SER A 463 -6.25 24.32 8.40
CA SER A 463 -5.24 24.05 9.42
C SER A 463 -3.85 24.41 8.91
N THR A 464 -3.05 25.01 9.79
CA THR A 464 -1.66 25.41 9.50
C THR A 464 -0.65 24.43 10.09
N GLU A 465 -1.11 23.38 10.78
CA GLU A 465 -0.25 22.36 11.38
C GLU A 465 0.36 21.46 10.30
N ALA A 466 1.66 21.16 10.40
CA ALA A 466 2.36 20.30 9.44
C ALA A 466 1.90 18.83 9.52
N GLU A 467 1.38 18.46 10.68
CA GLU A 467 0.91 17.14 11.04
C GLU A 467 -0.53 16.90 10.59
N HIS A 468 -1.27 17.94 10.20
CA HIS A 468 -2.65 17.82 9.70
C HIS A 468 -2.74 16.84 8.52
N ARG A 469 -3.79 16.02 8.50
CA ARG A 469 -4.06 15.07 7.40
C ARG A 469 -5.42 15.28 6.76
N TYR A 470 -6.46 15.41 7.57
CA TYR A 470 -7.84 15.61 7.12
C TYR A 470 -8.70 16.22 8.25
N TYR A 471 -9.95 16.55 7.95
CA TYR A 471 -10.92 17.05 8.90
C TYR A 471 -12.02 16.03 9.13
N ARG A 472 -12.55 15.96 10.36
CA ARG A 472 -13.84 15.36 10.67
C ARG A 472 -14.87 16.47 10.85
N VAL A 473 -16.02 16.32 10.21
CA VAL A 473 -17.13 17.28 10.28
C VAL A 473 -18.28 16.61 11.04
N TYR A 474 -18.85 17.32 12.01
CA TYR A 474 -19.92 16.86 12.85
C TYR A 474 -21.11 17.81 12.80
N LYS A 475 -22.32 17.28 12.96
CA LYS A 475 -23.57 18.05 12.97
C LYS A 475 -24.41 17.71 14.20
N GLY A 476 -24.97 18.71 14.87
CA GLY A 476 -25.86 18.52 16.00
C GLY A 476 -26.99 19.55 16.08
N ASP A 477 -27.94 19.30 16.99
CA ASP A 477 -29.17 20.10 17.13
C ASP A 477 -28.99 21.37 17.99
N SER A 478 -27.83 21.53 18.64
CA SER A 478 -27.51 22.70 19.49
C SER A 478 -26.03 23.03 19.41
N ALA A 479 -25.61 24.27 19.65
CA ALA A 479 -24.19 24.67 19.59
C ALA A 479 -23.28 23.89 20.56
N ASP A 480 -23.83 23.40 21.67
CA ASP A 480 -23.09 22.71 22.73
C ASP A 480 -22.95 21.19 22.49
N PHE A 481 -23.43 20.67 21.35
CA PHE A 481 -23.35 19.24 21.05
C PHE A 481 -21.91 18.71 21.11
N VAL A 482 -21.72 17.47 21.55
CA VAL A 482 -20.39 16.85 21.63
C VAL A 482 -20.14 16.05 20.35
N PRO A 483 -19.02 16.24 19.64
CA PRO A 483 -18.61 15.38 18.53
C PRO A 483 -18.53 13.91 18.95
N THR A 484 -19.21 13.03 18.21
CA THR A 484 -19.14 11.58 18.36
C THR A 484 -19.20 10.91 16.99
N LYS A 485 -18.92 9.60 16.93
CA LYS A 485 -19.01 8.85 15.65
C LYS A 485 -20.42 8.85 15.08
N GLU A 486 -21.44 8.92 15.92
CA GLU A 486 -22.85 8.90 15.54
C GLU A 486 -23.29 10.21 14.84
N ASN A 487 -22.66 11.34 15.18
CA ASN A 487 -23.01 12.65 14.63
C ASN A 487 -21.96 13.22 13.67
N GLN A 488 -20.96 12.41 13.32
CA GLN A 488 -20.05 12.69 12.22
C GLN A 488 -20.83 12.61 10.89
N VAL A 489 -20.64 13.61 10.04
CA VAL A 489 -21.31 13.73 8.73
C VAL A 489 -20.34 13.67 7.56
N ALA A 490 -19.04 13.90 7.78
CA ALA A 490 -18.00 13.70 6.78
C ALA A 490 -16.61 13.53 7.40
N SER A 491 -15.71 12.95 6.60
CA SER A 491 -14.26 13.12 6.72
C SER A 491 -13.77 13.68 5.39
N THR A 492 -12.94 14.73 5.40
CA THR A 492 -12.54 15.39 4.16
C THR A 492 -11.17 16.06 4.24
N ILE A 493 -10.45 16.13 3.12
CA ILE A 493 -9.24 16.95 2.98
C ILE A 493 -9.53 18.37 2.46
N ALA A 494 -10.77 18.64 2.08
CA ALA A 494 -11.23 19.96 1.67
C ALA A 494 -11.46 20.86 2.90
N THR A 495 -11.62 22.16 2.65
CA THR A 495 -12.01 23.16 3.67
C THR A 495 -13.48 23.53 3.57
N SER A 496 -14.28 22.64 2.98
CA SER A 496 -15.72 22.77 2.85
C SER A 496 -16.42 21.41 2.85
N PHE A 497 -17.70 21.42 3.21
CA PHE A 497 -18.60 20.27 3.16
C PHE A 497 -19.99 20.77 2.77
N THR A 498 -20.59 20.16 1.75
CA THR A 498 -21.99 20.41 1.37
C THR A 498 -22.86 19.34 2.03
N ASP A 499 -23.76 19.79 2.90
CA ASP A 499 -24.70 18.92 3.60
C ASP A 499 -25.78 18.43 2.63
N PRO A 500 -25.87 17.11 2.35
CA PRO A 500 -26.83 16.58 1.39
C PRO A 500 -28.28 16.76 1.84
N ASP A 501 -28.54 16.91 3.14
CA ASP A 501 -29.89 17.10 3.68
C ASP A 501 -30.30 18.58 3.69
N ALA A 502 -29.33 19.51 3.59
CA ALA A 502 -29.50 20.96 3.72
C ALA A 502 -30.32 21.42 4.96
N ALA A 503 -30.50 20.53 5.94
CA ALA A 503 -31.31 20.82 7.12
C ALA A 503 -30.54 21.73 8.09
N PRO A 504 -31.19 22.72 8.73
CA PRO A 504 -30.56 23.57 9.74
C PRO A 504 -29.88 22.72 10.82
N GLY A 505 -28.69 23.15 11.26
CA GLY A 505 -27.94 22.46 12.31
C GLY A 505 -26.71 23.25 12.74
N PHE A 506 -26.09 22.81 13.82
CA PHE A 506 -24.83 23.33 14.32
C PHE A 506 -23.70 22.41 13.87
N TYR A 507 -22.60 22.99 13.39
CA TYR A 507 -21.46 22.22 12.90
C TYR A 507 -20.23 22.41 13.77
N LYS A 508 -19.46 21.34 13.93
CA LYS A 508 -18.11 21.36 14.51
C LYS A 508 -17.16 20.67 13.54
N VAL A 509 -15.94 21.20 13.45
CA VAL A 509 -14.90 20.67 12.57
C VAL A 509 -13.66 20.44 13.41
N GLU A 510 -13.10 19.24 13.33
CA GLU A 510 -11.88 18.85 14.02
C GLU A 510 -10.80 18.49 13.00
N SER A 511 -9.55 18.89 13.27
CA SER A 511 -8.38 18.44 12.51
C SER A 511 -7.96 17.07 13.01
N VAL A 512 -7.67 16.15 12.09
CA VAL A 512 -7.02 14.87 12.40
C VAL A 512 -5.55 14.93 11.96
N ASP A 513 -4.65 14.61 12.88
CA ASP A 513 -3.20 14.63 12.64
C ASP A 513 -2.63 13.28 12.14
N ALA A 514 -1.32 13.29 11.87
CA ALA A 514 -0.55 12.13 11.39
C ALA A 514 -0.56 10.92 12.33
N TRP A 515 -0.99 11.08 13.58
CA TRP A 515 -1.08 10.02 14.60
C TRP A 515 -2.53 9.70 14.98
N GLY A 516 -3.51 10.31 14.31
CA GLY A 516 -4.94 10.08 14.51
C GLY A 516 -5.51 10.83 15.71
N ASN A 517 -4.77 11.78 16.28
CA ASN A 517 -5.31 12.65 17.32
C ASN A 517 -6.24 13.70 16.69
N HIS A 518 -7.27 14.10 17.42
CA HIS A 518 -8.27 15.10 17.04
C HIS A 518 -8.83 15.79 18.29
#